data_AF-A0A357VBT5-F1
#
_entry.id   AF-A0A357VBT5-F1
#
_cell.length_a   1.000
_cell.length_b   1.000
_cell.length_c   1.000
_cell.angle_alpha   90.00
_cell.angle_beta   90.00
_cell.angle_gamma   90.00
#
_symmetry.space_group_name_H-M   'P 1'
#
loop_
_entity.id
_entity.type
_entity.pdbx_description
1 polymer ?
#
loop_
_entity_poly.entity_id
_entity_poly.type
_entity_poly.pdbx_seq_one_letter_code
_entity_poly.pdbx_strand_id
1 'polypeptide(L)' 'RTIADKSPRAIQFGKALFYKQIEEGLDAAYDLATETIVQNMLHPDAQGGVGAFLEKQPMPEWQDPSKDPKDTP' A
#
# COMPACT_ATOMS: atom_id res chain seq x y z
N ARG A 1 -8.01 14.46 7.33
CA ARG A 1 -7.26 13.25 6.92
C ARG A 1 -6.89 13.43 5.47
N THR A 2 -5.61 13.54 5.17
CA THR A 2 -5.10 13.83 3.83
C THR A 2 -4.45 12.57 3.25
N ILE A 3 -4.28 12.53 1.94
CA ILE A 3 -3.60 11.43 1.23
C ILE A 3 -2.16 11.26 1.75
N ALA A 4 -1.52 12.35 2.17
CA ALA A 4 -0.16 12.37 2.71
C ALA A 4 0.03 11.55 4.00
N ASP A 5 -1.04 11.26 4.75
CA ASP A 5 -0.97 10.48 6.00
C ASP A 5 -0.97 8.95 5.77
N LYS A 6 -0.89 8.49 4.50
CA LYS A 6 -0.98 7.07 4.12
C LYS A 6 0.35 6.56 3.58
N SER A 7 0.54 5.24 3.61
CA SER A 7 1.68 4.59 2.97
C SER A 7 1.81 5.03 1.51
N PRO A 8 2.93 5.69 1.14
CA PRO A 8 3.20 6.07 -0.25
C PRO A 8 3.22 4.84 -1.17
N ARG A 9 3.70 3.70 -0.66
CA ARG A 9 3.75 2.45 -1.41
C ARG A 9 2.37 1.88 -1.68
N ALA A 10 1.48 1.86 -0.69
CA ALA A 10 0.11 1.41 -0.88
C ALA A 10 -0.64 2.29 -1.89
N ILE A 11 -0.43 3.62 -1.84
CA ILE A 11 -0.99 4.56 -2.83
C ILE A 11 -0.45 4.26 -4.23
N GLN A 12 0.86 4.02 -4.36
CA GLN A 12 1.49 3.71 -5.64
C GLN A 12 0.90 2.43 -6.26
N PHE A 13 0.81 1.34 -5.50
CA PHE A 13 0.21 0.09 -5.95
C PHE A 13 -1.25 0.27 -6.35
N GLY A 14 -2.07 0.88 -5.48
CA GLY A 14 -3.49 1.09 -5.74
C GLY A 14 -3.75 1.96 -6.97
N LYS A 15 -2.98 3.03 -7.16
CA LYS A 15 -3.10 3.90 -8.33
C LYS A 15 -2.72 3.16 -9.62
N ALA A 16 -1.62 2.40 -9.61
CA ALA A 16 -1.20 1.63 -10.78
C ALA A 16 -2.22 0.54 -11.14
N LEU A 17 -2.76 -0.17 -10.14
CA LEU A 17 -3.82 -1.15 -10.34
C LEU A 17 -5.08 -0.50 -10.91
N PHE A 18 -5.55 0.61 -10.32
CA PHE A 18 -6.77 1.28 -10.72
C PHE A 18 -6.80 1.60 -12.22
N TYR A 19 -5.71 2.18 -12.75
CA TYR A 19 -5.63 2.52 -14.17
C TYR A 19 -5.49 1.31 -15.09
N LYS A 20 -4.91 0.20 -14.62
CA LYS A 20 -4.84 -1.04 -15.41
C LYS A 20 -6.19 -1.75 -15.45
N GLN A 21 -6.76 -2.03 -14.27
CA GLN A 21 -7.98 -2.83 -14.15
C GLN A 21 -9.25 -2.16 -14.72
N ILE A 22 -9.26 -0.84 -14.89
CA ILE A 22 -10.41 -0.14 -15.52
C ILE A 22 -10.52 -0.41 -17.03
N GLU A 23 -9.44 -0.85 -17.67
CA GLU A 23 -9.40 -1.20 -19.09
C GLU A 23 -9.74 -2.68 -19.34
N GLU A 24 -9.95 -3.45 -18.26
CA GLU A 24 -10.10 -4.91 -18.31
C GLU A 24 -11.55 -5.37 -18.07
N GLY A 25 -11.83 -6.62 -18.46
CA GLY A 25 -13.05 -7.32 -18.04
C GLY A 25 -13.00 -7.73 -16.56
N LEU A 26 -14.16 -8.00 -15.96
CA LEU A 26 -14.29 -8.25 -14.52
C LEU A 26 -13.35 -9.35 -13.99
N ASP A 27 -13.26 -10.47 -14.68
CA ASP A 27 -12.44 -11.61 -14.26
C ASP A 27 -10.94 -11.22 -14.24
N ALA A 28 -10.45 -10.62 -15.32
CA ALA A 28 -9.07 -10.16 -15.43
C ALA A 28 -8.74 -9.03 -14.42
N ALA A 29 -9.70 -8.13 -14.16
CA ALA A 29 -9.55 -7.11 -13.13
C ALA A 29 -9.37 -7.72 -11.73
N TYR A 30 -10.09 -8.79 -11.41
CA TYR A 30 -9.93 -9.50 -10.13
C TYR A 30 -8.59 -10.24 -10.03
N ASP A 31 -8.11 -10.83 -11.12
CA ASP A 31 -6.79 -11.47 -11.15
C ASP A 31 -5.69 -10.43 -10.88
N LEU A 32 -5.72 -9.30 -11.58
CA LEU A 32 -4.78 -8.18 -11.38
C LEU A 32 -4.85 -7.61 -9.96
N ALA A 33 -6.06 -7.44 -9.43
CA ALA A 33 -6.26 -6.93 -8.09
C ALA A 33 -5.70 -7.90 -7.05
N THR A 34 -5.96 -9.20 -7.21
CA THR A 34 -5.47 -10.25 -6.31
C THR A 34 -3.95 -10.25 -6.25
N GLU A 35 -3.29 -10.27 -7.42
CA GLU A 35 -1.82 -10.22 -7.48
C GLU A 35 -1.28 -8.95 -6.79
N THR A 36 -1.84 -7.78 -7.11
CA THR A 36 -1.41 -6.51 -6.53
C THR A 36 -1.59 -6.47 -5.02
N ILE A 37 -2.71 -6.98 -4.50
CA ILE A 37 -2.98 -7.01 -3.06
C ILE A 37 -2.00 -7.95 -2.36
N VAL A 38 -1.72 -9.13 -2.93
CA VAL A 38 -0.72 -10.06 -2.39
C VAL A 38 0.66 -9.38 -2.33
N GLN A 39 1.10 -8.74 -3.40
CA GLN A 39 2.37 -8.01 -3.42
C GLN A 39 2.40 -6.86 -2.40
N ASN A 40 1.32 -6.11 -2.28
CA ASN A 40 1.20 -5.04 -1.30
C ASN A 40 1.27 -5.58 0.14
N MET A 41 0.65 -6.74 0.43
CA MET A 41 0.66 -7.38 1.75
C MET A 41 2.04 -7.89 2.18
N LEU A 42 2.93 -8.17 1.22
CA LEU A 42 4.33 -8.52 1.52
C LEU A 42 5.18 -7.30 1.90
N HIS A 43 4.68 -6.07 1.68
CA HIS A 43 5.41 -4.85 2.00
C HIS A 43 5.38 -4.54 3.51
N PRO A 44 6.48 -4.03 4.11
CA PRO A 44 6.54 -3.71 5.53
C PRO A 44 5.43 -2.77 6.01
N ASP A 45 5.07 -1.75 5.23
CA ASP A 45 3.96 -0.85 5.55
C ASP A 45 2.63 -1.58 5.74
N ALA A 46 2.34 -2.57 4.87
CA ALA A 46 1.11 -3.34 4.98
C ALA A 46 1.13 -4.26 6.19
N GLN A 47 2.26 -4.95 6.42
CA GLN A 47 2.44 -5.80 7.60
C GLN A 47 2.31 -5.00 8.90
N GLY A 48 3.00 -3.86 9.00
CA GLY A 48 2.95 -2.98 10.17
C GLY A 48 1.58 -2.34 10.36
N GLY A 49 0.93 -1.88 9.28
CA GLY A 49 -0.42 -1.30 9.36
C GLY A 49 -1.47 -2.33 9.80
N VAL A 50 -1.40 -3.56 9.29
CA VAL A 50 -2.30 -4.66 9.71
C VAL A 50 -2.01 -5.06 11.15
N GLY A 51 -0.75 -5.22 11.53
CA GLY A 51 -0.36 -5.52 12.92
C GLY A 51 -0.86 -4.46 13.89
N ALA A 52 -0.59 -3.18 13.61
CA ALA A 52 -1.06 -2.06 14.41
C ALA A 52 -2.60 -2.03 14.53
N PHE A 53 -3.31 -2.34 13.46
CA PHE A 53 -4.77 -2.44 13.49
C PHE A 53 -5.25 -3.58 14.41
N LEU A 54 -4.67 -4.78 14.28
CA LEU A 54 -5.03 -5.95 15.09
C LEU A 54 -4.72 -5.73 16.58
N GLU A 55 -3.60 -5.08 16.88
CA GLU A 55 -3.13 -4.80 18.23
C GLU A 55 -3.70 -3.49 18.83
N LYS A 56 -4.53 -2.77 18.05
CA LYS A 56 -5.10 -1.47 18.42
C LYS A 56 -4.04 -0.43 18.81
N GLN A 57 -2.88 -0.49 18.16
CA GLN A 57 -1.77 0.45 18.33
C GLN A 57 -1.88 1.60 17.33
N PRO A 58 -1.16 2.72 17.57
CA PRO A 58 -0.96 3.74 16.54
C PRO A 58 -0.38 3.13 15.26
N MET A 59 -0.75 3.70 14.11
CA MET A 59 -0.17 3.28 12.83
C MET A 59 1.36 3.49 12.85
N PRO A 60 2.14 2.58 12.24
CA PRO A 60 3.58 2.74 12.18
C PRO A 60 3.95 3.95 11.32
N GLU A 61 5.20 4.39 11.42
CA GLU A 61 5.76 5.29 10.41
C GLU A 61 5.83 4.54 9.07
N TRP A 62 5.29 5.16 8.02
CA TRP A 62 5.32 4.60 6.68
C TRP A 62 6.69 4.78 6.04
N GLN A 63 7.14 3.76 5.31
CA GLN A 63 8.35 3.88 4.50
C GLN A 63 8.07 4.83 3.33
N ASP A 64 8.74 5.98 3.36
CA ASP A 64 8.67 6.96 2.30
C ASP A 64 9.92 6.83 1.41
N PRO A 65 9.79 6.35 0.16
CA PRO A 65 10.92 6.20 -0.75
C PRO A 65 11.50 7.54 -1.21
N SER A 66 10.85 8.66 -0.90
CA SER A 66 11.37 10.01 -1.17
C SER A 66 12.18 10.61 -0.01
N LYS A 67 12.18 9.98 1.17
CA LYS A 67 13.02 10.40 2.30
C LYS A 67 14.45 9.87 2.14
N ASP A 68 15.43 10.72 2.41
CA ASP A 68 16.83 10.29 2.45
C ASP A 68 17.06 9.30 3.61
N PRO A 69 17.90 8.26 3.46
CA PRO A 69 18.19 7.30 4.54
C PRO A 69 18.76 7.93 5.81
N LYS A 70 19.24 9.18 5.74
CA LYS A 70 19.75 9.96 6.88
C LYS A 70 18.64 10.66 7.68
N ASP A 71 17.45 10.76 7.10
CA ASP A 71 16.28 11.44 7.69
C ASP A 71 15.31 10.44 8.34
N THR A 72 15.64 9.15 8.33
CA THR A 72 14.89 8.11 9.04
C THR A 72 15.46 8.00 10.47
N PRO A 73 14.64 8.17 11.52
CA PRO A 73 15.10 8.17 12.91
C PRO A 73 15.70 6.84 13.40
#